data_AF-Q4RDQ2-F1
#
_entry.id   AF-Q4RDQ2-F1
#
_cell.length_a   1.000
_cell.length_b   1.000
_cell.length_c   1.000
_cell.angle_alpha   90.00
_cell.angle_beta   90.00
_cell.angle_gamma   90.00
#
_symmetry.space_group_name_H-M   'P 1'
#
loop_
_entity.id
_entity.type
_entity.pdbx_description
1 polymer ?
#
loop_
_entity_poly.entity_id
_entity_poly.type
_entity_poly.pdbx_seq_one_letter_code
_entity_poly.pdbx_strand_id
1 'polypeptide(L)'
;RYLIFFQYIGTKYSGVVKVPPHQLFKKSVQDHLEDALRKLRPLNPVSLSVSSRTDAGVHALCNSAHFDLQRRNDKPPFTADILVDALNYHLRTEQIR
;
A
#
# COMPACT_ATOMS: atom_id res chain seq x y z
N ARG A 1 11.30 9.89 -0.61
CA ARG A 1 10.60 8.94 -1.48
C ARG A 1 11.04 7.52 -1.21
N TYR A 2 10.11 6.58 -1.11
CA TYR A 2 10.37 5.15 -1.03
C TYR A 2 9.85 4.46 -2.28
N LEU A 3 10.55 3.41 -2.71
CA LEU A 3 10.08 2.41 -3.65
C LEU A 3 9.85 1.12 -2.86
N ILE A 4 8.67 0.52 -3.01
CA ILE A 4 8.37 -0.79 -2.44
C ILE A 4 8.04 -1.77 -3.54
N PHE A 5 8.37 -3.03 -3.29
CA PHE A 5 7.89 -4.18 -4.04
C PHE A 5 6.90 -4.92 -3.14
N PHE A 6 5.80 -5.38 -3.72
CA PHE A 6 4.75 -6.06 -2.98
C PHE A 6 4.09 -7.16 -3.84
N GLN A 7 3.55 -8.14 -3.14
CA GLN A 7 2.78 -9.25 -3.68
C GLN A 7 1.38 -9.28 -3.06
N TYR A 8 0.42 -9.85 -3.77
CA TYR A 8 -0.92 -10.04 -3.23
C TYR A 8 -1.71 -11.14 -3.93
N ILE A 9 -2.67 -11.69 -3.18
CA ILE A 9 -3.69 -12.60 -3.71
C ILE A 9 -4.95 -11.78 -4.06
N GLY A 10 -5.17 -11.54 -5.35
CA GLY A 10 -6.17 -10.63 -5.90
C GLY A 10 -7.64 -10.95 -5.62
N THR A 11 -7.99 -12.18 -5.24
CA THR A 11 -9.37 -12.69 -5.18
C THR A 11 -10.32 -11.84 -4.31
N LYS A 12 -9.80 -11.17 -3.28
CA LYS A 12 -10.56 -10.33 -2.34
C LYS A 12 -10.54 -8.83 -2.68
N TYR A 13 -9.92 -8.44 -3.79
CA TYR A 13 -9.70 -7.03 -4.12
C TYR A 13 -10.36 -6.66 -5.45
N SER A 14 -10.76 -5.40 -5.58
CA SER A 14 -11.35 -4.82 -6.80
C SER A 14 -10.31 -4.38 -7.82
N GLY A 15 -9.15 -5.04 -7.82
CA GLY A 15 -7.96 -4.67 -8.57
C GLY A 15 -6.96 -3.92 -7.70
N VAL A 16 -5.85 -3.49 -8.32
CA VAL A 16 -4.76 -2.83 -7.59
C VAL A 16 -5.01 -1.34 -7.38
N VAL A 17 -5.61 -0.66 -8.36
CA VAL A 17 -5.88 0.78 -8.32
C VAL A 17 -7.21 1.05 -7.64
N LYS A 18 -7.28 2.18 -6.94
CA LYS A 18 -8.53 2.67 -6.36
C LYS A 18 -9.60 2.91 -7.42
N VAL A 19 -10.83 2.61 -7.04
CA VAL A 19 -12.02 2.82 -7.86
C VAL A 19 -13.03 3.66 -7.05
N PRO A 20 -13.91 4.43 -7.69
CA PRO A 20 -14.82 5.31 -6.98
C PRO A 20 -15.72 4.54 -5.97
N PRO A 21 -16.03 5.12 -4.78
CA PRO A 21 -16.73 4.40 -3.70
C PRO A 21 -18.09 3.82 -4.10
N HIS A 22 -18.77 4.44 -5.05
CA HIS A 22 -20.09 4.03 -5.53
C HIS A 22 -20.06 2.82 -6.49
N GLN A 23 -18.87 2.35 -6.89
CA GLN A 23 -18.71 1.24 -7.84
C GLN A 23 -18.20 -0.05 -7.19
N LEU A 24 -18.08 -0.12 -5.86
CA LEU A 24 -17.30 -1.19 -5.23
C LEU A 24 -18.02 -1.95 -4.12
N PHE A 25 -17.95 -3.28 -4.24
CA PHE A 25 -18.24 -4.22 -3.16
C PHE A 25 -16.99 -4.55 -2.31
N LYS A 26 -15.77 -4.21 -2.77
CA LYS A 26 -14.48 -4.54 -2.13
C LYS A 26 -13.46 -3.41 -2.33
N LYS A 27 -12.56 -3.21 -1.35
CA LYS A 27 -11.44 -2.25 -1.44
C LYS A 27 -10.37 -2.73 -2.45
N SER A 28 -9.63 -1.78 -3.03
CA SER A 28 -8.47 -2.08 -3.87
C SER A 28 -7.22 -2.37 -3.03
N VAL A 29 -6.19 -2.97 -3.63
CA VAL A 29 -4.90 -3.17 -2.94
C VAL A 29 -4.28 -1.82 -2.55
N GLN A 30 -4.38 -0.81 -3.40
CA GLN A 30 -3.89 0.54 -3.11
C GLN A 30 -4.61 1.16 -1.90
N ASP A 31 -5.92 0.94 -1.72
CA ASP A 31 -6.63 1.42 -0.53
C ASP A 31 -6.04 0.83 0.75
N HIS A 32 -5.78 -0.47 0.77
CA HIS A 32 -5.19 -1.16 1.93
C HIS A 32 -3.75 -0.68 2.21
N LEU A 33 -2.93 -0.54 1.17
CA LEU A 33 -1.56 -0.02 1.30
C LEU A 33 -1.54 1.42 1.84
N GLU A 34 -2.42 2.28 1.34
CA GLU A 34 -2.54 3.64 1.86
C GLU A 34 -3.09 3.69 3.29
N ASP A 35 -4.05 2.82 3.64
CA ASP A 35 -4.54 2.69 5.02
C ASP A 35 -3.41 2.25 5.97
N ALA A 36 -2.52 1.35 5.52
CA ALA A 36 -1.31 0.98 6.27
C ALA A 36 -0.33 2.16 6.41
N LEU A 37 -0.08 2.90 5.34
CA LEU A 37 0.77 4.10 5.37
C LEU A 37 0.22 5.19 6.31
N ARG A 38 -1.10 5.41 6.34
CA ARG A 38 -1.73 6.34 7.29
C ARG A 38 -1.47 5.95 8.74
N LYS A 39 -1.42 4.65 9.06
CA LYS A 39 -1.12 4.15 10.41
C LYS A 39 0.33 4.45 10.85
N LEU A 40 1.24 4.69 9.92
CA LEU A 40 2.60 5.19 10.20
C LEU A 40 2.64 6.68 10.59
N ARG A 41 1.49 7.37 10.54
CA ARG A 41 1.29 8.77 10.92
C ARG A 41 2.26 9.77 10.25
N PRO A 42 2.38 9.75 8.90
CA PRO A 42 3.16 10.75 8.19
C PRO A 42 2.62 12.17 8.41
N LEU A 43 3.48 13.16 8.23
CA LEU A 43 3.10 14.58 8.20
C LEU A 43 2.46 14.98 6.88
N ASN A 44 2.95 14.43 5.77
CA ASN A 44 2.42 14.70 4.44
C ASN A 44 1.16 13.85 4.14
N PRO A 45 0.30 14.31 3.22
CA PRO A 45 -0.80 13.49 2.72
C PRO A 45 -0.30 12.17 2.16
N VAL A 46 -0.98 11.08 2.50
CA VAL A 46 -0.69 9.75 1.96
C VAL A 46 -1.20 9.65 0.53
N SER A 47 -0.29 9.39 -0.39
CA SER A 47 -0.57 9.08 -1.79
C SER A 47 0.42 8.01 -2.26
N LEU A 48 -0.11 6.94 -2.87
CA LEU A 48 0.68 5.84 -3.41
C LEU A 48 0.49 5.79 -4.93
N SER A 49 1.59 5.66 -5.67
CA SER A 49 1.57 5.47 -7.11
C SER A 49 2.08 4.08 -7.45
N VAL A 50 1.18 3.21 -7.92
CA VAL A 50 1.49 1.86 -8.37
C VAL A 50 2.09 1.86 -9.77
N SER A 51 3.00 0.94 -10.04
CA SER A 51 3.73 0.84 -11.32
C SER A 51 2.89 0.29 -12.46
N SER A 52 1.86 -0.50 -12.14
CA SER A 52 0.99 -1.13 -13.12
C SER A 52 -0.42 -1.33 -12.57
N ARG A 53 -1.40 -1.48 -13.48
CA ARG A 53 -2.78 -1.83 -13.14
C ARG A 53 -2.98 -3.33 -13.28
N THR A 54 -3.79 -3.89 -12.38
CA THR A 54 -4.36 -5.23 -12.53
C THR A 54 -5.84 -5.15 -12.24
N ASP A 55 -6.62 -5.95 -12.96
CA ASP A 55 -8.05 -6.05 -12.77
C ASP A 55 -8.41 -6.82 -11.49
N ALA A 56 -9.70 -6.80 -11.13
CA ALA A 56 -10.22 -7.53 -9.99
C ALA A 56 -9.92 -9.02 -10.09
N GLY A 57 -9.47 -9.62 -8.98
CA GLY A 57 -9.12 -11.04 -8.92
C GLY A 57 -7.70 -11.39 -9.37
N VAL A 58 -7.00 -10.53 -10.10
CA VAL A 58 -5.64 -10.80 -10.60
C VAL A 58 -4.62 -10.77 -9.46
N HIS A 59 -3.70 -11.74 -9.44
CA HIS A 59 -2.61 -11.83 -8.47
C HIS A 59 -1.34 -11.11 -8.98
N ALA A 60 -0.46 -10.72 -8.07
CA ALA A 60 0.88 -10.25 -8.43
C ALA A 60 1.93 -10.77 -7.44
N LEU A 61 3.08 -11.16 -7.98
CA LEU A 61 4.22 -11.66 -7.20
C LEU A 61 5.24 -10.56 -6.86
N CYS A 62 5.36 -9.52 -7.68
CA CYS A 62 6.35 -8.47 -7.48
C CYS A 62 5.92 -7.17 -8.19
N ASN A 63 4.72 -6.67 -7.85
CA ASN A 63 4.33 -5.33 -8.30
C ASN A 63 5.14 -4.29 -7.51
N SER A 64 5.32 -3.10 -8.05
CA SER A 64 6.04 -2.02 -7.38
C SER A 64 5.16 -0.78 -7.23
N ALA A 65 5.45 0.02 -6.21
CA ALA A 65 4.80 1.30 -5.98
C ALA A 65 5.76 2.26 -5.29
N HIS A 66 5.54 3.56 -5.48
CA HIS A 66 6.29 4.59 -4.77
C HIS A 66 5.37 5.53 -4.00
N PHE A 67 5.89 6.07 -2.91
CA PHE A 67 5.23 7.08 -2.08
C PHE A 67 6.24 7.96 -1.37
N ASP A 68 5.78 9.10 -0.89
CA ASP A 68 6.52 9.98 0.00
C ASP A 68 5.99 9.85 1.43
N LEU A 69 6.91 9.76 2.40
CA LEU A 69 6.59 9.64 3.81
C LEU A 69 7.56 10.52 4.61
N GLN A 70 7.01 11.54 5.24
CA GLN A 70 7.69 12.48 6.12
C GLN A 70 7.34 12.14 7.57
N ARG A 71 8.37 11.88 8.38
CA ARG A 71 8.19 11.55 9.79
C ARG A 71 8.13 12.81 10.65
N ARG A 72 7.50 12.69 11.82
CA ARG A 72 7.42 13.76 12.83
C ARG A 72 8.75 13.96 13.55
N ASN A 73 8.92 15.14 14.15
CA ASN A 73 10.02 15.50 15.05
C ASN A 73 11.41 15.29 14.43
N ASP A 74 11.56 15.61 13.14
CA ASP A 74 12.81 15.49 12.37
C ASP A 74 13.47 14.10 12.46
N LYS A 75 12.67 13.07 12.72
CA LYS A 75 13.16 11.69 12.74
C LYS A 75 13.67 11.32 11.34
N PRO A 76 14.80 10.59 11.25
CA PRO A 76 15.31 10.14 9.96
C PRO A 76 14.29 9.23 9.26
N PRO A 77 14.34 9.12 7.91
CA PRO A 77 13.60 8.11 7.15
C PRO A 77 13.66 6.73 7.83
N PHE A 78 12.58 5.95 7.71
CA PHE A 78 12.63 4.56 8.10
C PHE A 78 13.68 3.83 7.25
N THR A 79 14.42 2.91 7.85
CA THR A 79 15.21 1.95 7.10
C THR A 79 14.26 0.98 6.37
N ALA A 80 14.76 0.30 5.34
CA ALA A 80 13.94 -0.54 4.48
C ALA A 80 13.28 -1.70 5.26
N ASP A 81 14.04 -2.36 6.14
CA ASP A 81 13.60 -3.43 7.03
C ASP A 81 12.47 -2.97 7.97
N ILE A 82 12.66 -1.84 8.67
CA ILE A 82 11.65 -1.30 9.58
C ILE A 82 10.38 -0.91 8.82
N LEU A 83 10.51 -0.34 7.62
CA LEU A 83 9.37 0.04 6.80
C LEU A 83 8.57 -1.18 6.35
N VAL A 84 9.25 -2.23 5.88
CA VAL A 84 8.63 -3.50 5.48
C VAL A 84 7.89 -4.12 6.65
N ASP A 85 8.53 -4.24 7.82
CA ASP A 85 7.92 -4.82 9.02
C ASP A 85 6.70 -4.02 9.48
N ALA A 86 6.80 -2.69 9.47
CA ALA A 86 5.71 -1.81 9.89
C ALA A 86 4.50 -1.90 8.93
N LEU A 87 4.75 -1.93 7.61
CA LEU A 87 3.68 -2.11 6.62
C LEU A 87 3.02 -3.48 6.77
N ASN A 88 3.82 -4.54 6.88
CA ASN A 88 3.33 -5.91 7.05
C ASN A 88 2.54 -6.10 8.34
N TYR A 89 2.98 -5.48 9.44
CA TYR A 89 2.23 -5.48 10.69
C TYR A 89 0.83 -4.87 10.52
N HIS A 90 0.71 -3.79 9.74
CA HIS A 90 -0.56 -3.11 9.49
C HIS A 90 -1.43 -3.79 8.41
N LEU A 91 -0.83 -4.63 7.57
CA LEU A 91 -1.47 -5.44 6.53
C LEU A 91 -1.68 -6.90 6.96
N ARG A 92 -1.41 -7.27 8.22
CA ARG A 92 -1.42 -8.67 8.68
C ARG A 92 -2.73 -9.42 8.45
N THR A 93 -3.86 -8.72 8.42
CA THR A 93 -5.20 -9.28 8.14
C THR A 93 -5.49 -9.42 6.64
N GLU A 94 -4.65 -8.81 5.80
CA GLU A 94 -4.76 -8.80 4.35
C GLU A 94 -3.84 -9.84 3.71
N GLN A 95 -4.15 -10.22 2.48
CA GLN A 95 -3.31 -11.07 1.63
C GLN A 95 -2.40 -10.21 0.75
N ILE A 96 -1.73 -9.23 1.36
CA ILE A 96 -0.79 -8.28 0.73
C ILE A 96 0.49 -8.31 1.56
N ARG A 97 1.65 -8.49 0.94
CA ARG A 97 2.98 -8.51 1.58
C ARG A 97 3.99 -7.73 0.77
#